data_AF-A0A937T3C6-F1
#
_entry.id   AF-A0A937T3C6-F1
#
_cell.length_a   1.000
_cell.length_b   1.000
_cell.length_c   1.000
_cell.angle_alpha   90.00
_cell.angle_beta   90.00
_cell.angle_gamma   90.00
#
_symmetry.space_group_name_H-M   'P 1'
#
loop_
_entity.id
_entity.type
_entity.pdbx_description
1 polymer ?
#
loop_
_entity_poly.entity_id
_entity_poly.type
_entity_poly.pdbx_seq_one_letter_code
_entity_poly.pdbx_strand_id
1 'polypeptide(L)'
;MKLNKYRTLIVKTGGFFVIWLLLSTSLNLMHVGLGLLASFAVAWLNTDRAVSRFMIVQLRFARYFIWLVGRILYSGFHLSVMILRPSLPIDPKMIHYHTHV
;
A
#
# COMPACT_ATOMS: atom_id res chain seq x y z
N MET A 1 -3.73 -29.43 -2.36
CA MET A 1 -2.61 -28.47 -2.25
C MET A 1 -2.39 -27.59 -3.51
N LYS A 2 -2.58 -28.11 -4.74
CA LYS A 2 -2.30 -27.37 -6.00
C LYS A 2 -3.25 -26.18 -6.28
N LEU A 3 -4.53 -26.27 -5.94
CA LEU A 3 -5.54 -25.22 -6.23
C LEU A 3 -5.21 -23.87 -5.56
N ASN A 4 -4.64 -23.88 -4.34
CA ASN A 4 -4.21 -22.66 -3.66
C ASN A 4 -3.00 -22.00 -4.34
N LYS A 5 -2.12 -22.79 -4.98
CA LYS A 5 -0.94 -22.27 -5.69
C LYS A 5 -1.36 -21.51 -6.94
N TYR A 6 -2.25 -22.08 -7.77
CA TYR A 6 -2.77 -21.40 -8.97
C TYR A 6 -3.59 -20.15 -8.63
N ARG A 7 -4.44 -20.21 -7.59
CA ARG A 7 -5.17 -19.02 -7.13
C ARG A 7 -4.21 -17.89 -6.70
N THR A 8 -3.17 -18.22 -5.96
CA THR A 8 -2.16 -17.25 -5.49
C THR A 8 -1.39 -16.64 -6.66
N LEU A 9 -1.02 -17.47 -7.64
CA LEU A 9 -0.34 -17.03 -8.86
C LEU A 9 -1.20 -16.01 -9.62
N ILE A 10 -2.47 -16.33 -9.89
CA ILE A 10 -3.39 -15.44 -10.60
C ILE A 10 -3.59 -14.12 -9.86
N VAL A 11 -3.78 -14.15 -8.54
CA VAL A 11 -3.93 -12.93 -7.73
C VAL A 11 -2.65 -12.08 -7.75
N LYS A 12 -1.46 -12.69 -7.64
CA LYS A 12 -0.18 -11.97 -7.74
C LYS A 12 0.03 -11.36 -9.13
N THR A 13 -0.21 -12.13 -10.19
CA THR A 13 -0.13 -11.64 -11.57
C THR A 13 -1.08 -10.47 -11.80
N GLY A 14 -2.34 -10.59 -11.36
CA GLY A 14 -3.31 -9.51 -11.46
C GLY A 14 -2.88 -8.24 -10.71
N GLY A 15 -2.38 -8.40 -9.47
CA GLY A 15 -1.88 -7.28 -8.68
C GLY A 15 -0.70 -6.55 -9.34
N PHE A 16 0.32 -7.30 -9.79
CA PHE A 16 1.46 -6.71 -10.50
C PHE A 16 1.05 -6.07 -11.82
N PHE A 17 0.11 -6.68 -12.54
CA PHE A 17 -0.37 -6.15 -13.81
C PHE A 17 -1.17 -4.85 -13.64
N VAL A 18 -1.99 -4.75 -12.60
CA VAL A 18 -2.66 -3.47 -12.26
C VAL A 18 -1.64 -2.39 -11.94
N ILE A 19 -0.59 -2.71 -11.17
CA ILE A 19 0.50 -1.75 -10.89
C ILE A 19 1.20 -1.34 -12.19
N TRP A 20 1.49 -2.29 -13.09
CA TRP A 20 2.06 -2.01 -14.40
C TRP A 20 1.21 -1.02 -15.19
N LEU A 21 -0.10 -1.24 -15.27
CA LEU A 21 -1.01 -0.35 -15.98
C LEU A 21 -1.13 1.03 -15.34
N LEU A 22 -1.19 1.10 -14.00
CA LEU A 22 -1.23 2.38 -13.28
C LEU A 22 0.02 3.22 -13.49
N LEU A 23 1.18 2.56 -13.63
CA LEU A 23 2.46 3.23 -13.89
C LEU A 23 2.67 3.54 -15.38
N SER A 24 1.90 2.90 -16.26
CA SER A 24 2.06 3.05 -17.71
C SER A 24 1.13 4.12 -18.26
N THR A 25 1.70 5.09 -18.98
CA THR A 25 0.94 6.10 -19.71
C THR A 25 0.37 5.56 -21.04
N SER A 26 0.81 4.37 -21.49
CA SER A 26 0.53 3.80 -22.81
C SER A 26 -0.24 2.48 -22.71
N LEU A 27 -1.39 2.40 -23.37
CA LEU A 27 -2.24 1.20 -23.42
C LEU A 27 -2.18 0.49 -24.79
N ASN A 28 -1.09 0.66 -25.52
CA ASN A 28 -0.87 -0.05 -26.79
C ASN A 28 -0.81 -1.57 -26.59
N LEU A 29 -1.24 -2.34 -27.58
CA LEU A 29 -1.34 -3.80 -27.49
C LEU A 29 -0.01 -4.46 -27.08
N MET A 30 1.13 -3.96 -27.58
CA MET A 30 2.46 -4.44 -27.17
C MET A 30 2.77 -4.15 -25.69
N HIS A 31 2.39 -2.98 -25.18
CA HIS A 31 2.63 -2.61 -23.77
C HIS A 31 1.79 -3.46 -22.82
N VAL A 32 0.53 -3.70 -23.20
CA VAL A 32 -0.41 -4.56 -22.46
C VAL A 32 0.08 -6.01 -22.46
N GLY A 33 0.46 -6.55 -23.63
CA GLY A 33 0.98 -7.91 -23.77
C GLY A 33 2.28 -8.12 -23.01
N LEU A 34 3.24 -7.21 -23.13
CA LEU A 34 4.51 -7.28 -22.41
C LEU A 34 4.29 -7.16 -20.89
N GLY A 35 3.42 -6.26 -20.45
CA GLY A 35 3.08 -6.10 -19.05
C GLY A 35 2.48 -7.34 -18.43
N LEU A 36 1.60 -8.03 -19.17
CA LEU A 36 0.98 -9.28 -18.71
C LEU A 36 2.02 -10.40 -18.58
N LEU A 37 2.88 -10.57 -19.59
CA LEU A 37 3.96 -11.57 -19.57
C LEU A 37 4.96 -11.32 -18.44
N ALA A 38 5.40 -10.07 -18.27
CA ALA A 38 6.33 -9.69 -17.20
C ALA A 38 5.69 -9.91 -15.82
N SER A 39 4.44 -9.49 -15.63
CA SER A 39 3.71 -9.66 -14.37
C SER A 39 3.51 -11.14 -14.01
N PHE A 40 3.26 -11.98 -15.02
CA PHE A 40 3.17 -13.42 -14.84
C PHE A 40 4.52 -14.04 -14.44
N ALA A 41 5.60 -13.68 -15.15
CA ALA A 41 6.94 -14.17 -14.86
C ALA A 41 7.37 -13.82 -13.41
N VAL A 42 7.17 -12.56 -13.01
CA VAL A 42 7.47 -12.10 -11.64
C VAL A 42 6.63 -12.85 -10.60
N ALA A 43 5.34 -13.03 -10.85
CA ALA A 43 4.47 -13.79 -9.95
C ALA A 43 4.91 -15.25 -9.83
N TRP A 44 5.28 -15.89 -10.94
CA TRP A 44 5.75 -17.27 -10.98
C TRP A 44 7.01 -17.47 -10.13
N LEU A 45 8.03 -16.61 -10.34
CA LEU A 45 9.28 -16.63 -9.57
C LEU A 45 9.07 -16.42 -8.07
N ASN A 46 7.99 -15.73 -7.67
CA ASN A 46 7.69 -15.41 -6.28
C ASN A 46 6.58 -16.28 -5.67
N THR A 47 6.06 -17.29 -6.36
CA THR A 47 4.91 -18.07 -5.87
C THR A 47 5.31 -19.07 -4.78
N ASP A 48 6.55 -19.55 -4.75
CA ASP A 48 7.03 -20.50 -3.73
C ASP A 48 7.42 -19.84 -2.40
N ARG A 49 7.48 -18.51 -2.35
CA ARG A 49 7.67 -17.77 -1.09
C ARG A 49 6.38 -17.83 -0.28
N ALA A 50 6.47 -18.37 0.93
CA ALA A 50 5.35 -18.52 1.86
C ALA A 50 4.58 -17.20 1.97
N VAL A 51 3.31 -17.22 1.57
CA VAL A 51 2.40 -16.11 1.79
C VAL A 51 2.15 -16.04 3.29
N SER A 52 2.78 -15.07 3.97
CA SER A 52 2.36 -14.73 5.32
C SER A 52 0.86 -14.50 5.30
N ARG A 53 0.12 -15.06 6.28
CA ARG A 53 -1.35 -15.05 6.39
C ARG A 53 -1.94 -13.65 6.65
N PHE A 54 -1.33 -12.62 6.10
CA PHE A 54 -1.91 -11.30 5.90
C PHE A 54 -2.95 -11.39 4.78
N MET A 55 -4.02 -12.13 5.02
CA MET A 55 -5.28 -11.93 4.32
C MET A 55 -5.86 -10.60 4.84
N ILE A 56 -5.15 -9.51 4.53
CA ILE A 56 -5.56 -8.15 4.84
C ILE A 56 -6.85 -7.99 4.07
N VAL A 57 -7.94 -7.85 4.81
CA VAL A 57 -9.24 -7.41 4.31
C VAL A 57 -8.99 -6.13 3.52
N GLN A 58 -8.84 -6.25 2.20
CA GLN A 58 -8.38 -5.18 1.30
C GLN A 58 -9.22 -3.91 1.48
N LEU A 59 -10.51 -4.10 1.77
CA LEU A 59 -11.46 -3.02 2.03
C LEU A 59 -11.17 -2.26 3.33
N ARG A 60 -10.69 -2.95 4.39
CA ARG A 60 -10.32 -2.31 5.66
C ARG A 60 -9.04 -1.50 5.50
N PHE A 61 -8.12 -1.97 4.66
CA PHE A 61 -6.89 -1.25 4.35
C PHE A 61 -7.17 0.05 3.60
N ALA A 62 -8.03 0.04 2.57
CA ALA A 62 -8.40 1.25 1.83
C ALA A 62 -9.08 2.30 2.73
N ARG A 63 -10.03 1.88 3.58
CA ARG A 63 -10.69 2.78 4.56
C ARG A 63 -9.69 3.34 5.57
N TYR A 64 -8.80 2.50 6.09
CA TYR A 64 -7.74 2.93 6.98
C TYR A 64 -6.79 3.92 6.30
N PHE A 65 -6.44 3.69 5.04
CA PHE A 65 -5.58 4.59 4.28
C PHE A 65 -6.21 5.97 4.12
N ILE A 66 -7.49 6.06 3.72
CA ILE A 66 -8.20 7.35 3.61
C ILE A 66 -8.26 8.06 4.97
N TRP A 67 -8.60 7.33 6.04
CA TRP A 67 -8.62 7.87 7.39
C TRP A 67 -7.24 8.41 7.82
N LEU A 68 -6.18 7.64 7.52
CA LEU A 68 -4.80 7.99 7.86
C LEU A 68 -4.34 9.26 7.12
N VAL A 69 -4.63 9.38 5.82
CA VAL A 69 -4.34 10.59 5.04
C VAL A 69 -5.04 11.80 5.67
N GLY A 70 -6.30 11.67 6.06
CA GLY A 70 -7.02 12.73 6.78
C GLY A 70 -6.33 13.16 8.08
N ARG A 71 -5.82 12.20 8.86
CA ARG A 71 -5.07 12.49 10.10
C ARG A 71 -3.74 13.19 9.84
N ILE A 72 -3.04 12.80 8.77
CA ILE A 72 -1.78 13.44 8.36
C ILE A 72 -2.05 14.90 7.99
N LEU A 73 -3.06 15.17 7.16
CA LEU A 73 -3.42 16.53 6.74
C LEU A 73 -3.87 17.38 7.94
N TYR A 74 -4.70 16.84 8.83
CA TYR A 74 -5.14 17.53 10.04
C TYR A 74 -3.96 17.90 10.95
N SER A 75 -3.03 16.96 11.17
CA SER A 75 -1.82 17.19 11.96
C SER A 75 -0.95 18.28 11.33
N GLY A 76 -0.73 18.22 10.02
CA GLY A 76 0.02 19.23 9.28
C GLY A 76 -0.58 20.62 9.43
N PHE A 77 -1.91 20.75 9.24
CA PHE A 77 -2.60 22.03 9.41
C PHE A 77 -2.50 22.57 10.85
N HIS A 78 -2.68 21.69 11.84
CA HIS A 78 -2.54 22.06 13.25
C HIS A 78 -1.13 22.60 13.56
N LEU A 79 -0.09 21.93 13.06
CA LEU A 79 1.29 22.37 13.18
C LEU A 79 1.53 23.71 12.46
N SER A 80 1.02 23.88 11.23
CA SER A 80 1.14 25.15 10.50
C SER A 80 0.53 26.32 11.26
N VAL A 81 -0.68 26.16 11.80
CA VAL A 81 -1.33 27.19 12.64
C VAL A 81 -0.52 27.46 13.91
N MET A 82 0.08 26.44 14.52
CA MET A 82 0.89 26.60 15.73
C MET A 82 2.20 27.36 15.46
N ILE A 83 2.86 27.12 14.33
CA ILE A 83 4.11 27.81 13.92
C ILE A 83 3.83 29.28 13.56
N LEU A 84 2.69 29.59 12.95
CA LEU A 84 2.32 30.95 12.57
C LEU A 84 1.90 31.83 13.76
N ARG A 85 1.68 31.23 14.95
CA ARG A 85 1.39 32.00 16.17
C ARG A 85 2.70 32.55 16.74
N PRO A 86 2.85 33.88 16.94
CA PRO A 86 4.08 34.47 17.43
C PRO A 86 4.46 34.01 18.85
N SER A 87 3.48 33.55 19.64
CA SER A 87 3.70 33.02 20.99
C SER A 87 4.21 31.59 21.04
N LEU A 88 4.25 30.89 19.89
CA LEU A 88 4.70 29.51 19.69
C LEU A 88 4.52 28.58 20.92
N PRO A 89 3.26 28.33 21.36
CA PRO A 89 2.98 27.70 22.65
C PRO A 89 3.20 26.17 22.58
N ILE A 90 4.48 25.77 22.51
CA ILE A 90 4.91 24.38 22.48
C ILE A 90 5.48 24.02 23.86
N ASP A 91 4.93 22.98 24.48
CA ASP A 91 5.37 22.45 25.78
C ASP A 91 5.94 21.03 25.58
N PRO A 92 7.26 20.89 25.35
CA PRO A 92 7.87 19.62 25.01
C PRO A 92 7.84 18.67 26.21
N LYS A 93 7.21 17.50 26.02
CA LYS A 93 7.11 16.44 27.04
C LYS A 93 7.52 15.10 26.45
N MET A 94 8.34 14.36 27.19
CA MET A 94 8.60 12.95 26.89
C MET A 94 7.50 12.10 27.52
N ILE A 95 6.80 11.32 26.70
CA ILE A 95 5.69 10.46 27.13
C ILE A 95 6.05 9.01 26.77
N HIS A 96 6.01 8.11 27.76
CA HIS A 96 6.19 6.68 27.54
C HIS A 96 4.87 6.06 27.08
N TYR A 97 4.88 5.36 25.94
CA TYR A 97 3.73 4.65 25.40
C TYR A 97 3.98 3.14 25.41
N HIS A 98 3.15 2.40 26.14
CA HIS A 98 3.21 0.94 26.18
C HIS A 98 2.36 0.34 25.07
N THR A 99 2.97 -0.48 24.20
CA THR A 99 2.27 -1.24 23.17
C THR A 99 2.24 -2.71 23.57
N HIS A 100 1.05 -3.33 23.57
CA HIS A 100 0.92 -4.78 23.67
C HIS A 100 1.24 -5.38 22.30
N VAL A 101 2.38 -6.06 22.19
CA VAL A 101 2.83 -6.76 20.98
C VAL A 101 2.56 -8.24 21.11
#